data_AF-A0A7X2MWD3-F1
#
_entry.id   AF-A0A7X2MWD3-F1
#
_cell.length_a   1.000
_cell.length_b   1.000
_cell.length_c   1.000
_cell.angle_alpha   90.00
_cell.angle_beta   90.00
_cell.angle_gamma   90.00
#
_symmetry.space_group_name_H-M   'P 1'
#
loop_
_entity.id
_entity.type
_entity.pdbx_description
1 polymer ?
#
loop_
_entity_poly.entity_id
_entity_poly.type
_entity_poly.pdbx_seq_one_letter_code
_entity_poly.pdbx_strand_id
1 'polypeptide(L)'
;MRRTSIFSSEYEKKKRRKRRRIAIVVTLVLLIAAGGALYGSGKLNNVSLKNIFTFKKNDSDSKTSTIVKKEEAKKEEAKETKAENETKYIDVTLSSGTKVKAVYAEENGTKKFTLVEGLSDGSTFDINKSGSQVIINDASSQEIKIYNLNGEEKNITKANYVTKSGQSFSKDTIMKQYPGYIWGLNAKFLDDTHVVYISQLPWFGKADLDTYVWIMDLNSGVYQTVWAAKGKAVKIETLNDKGITVDIDGSKKTVTSDGNVF
;
A
#
# COMPACT_ATOMS: atom_id res chain seq x y z
N MET A 1 6.55 -30.78 -25.55
CA MET A 1 7.73 -30.70 -24.65
C MET A 1 7.37 -31.28 -23.30
N ARG A 2 8.12 -32.26 -22.79
CA ARG A 2 7.87 -32.88 -21.47
C ARG A 2 8.09 -31.85 -20.36
N ARG A 3 7.14 -31.74 -19.42
CA ARG A 3 7.30 -30.94 -18.20
C ARG A 3 8.45 -31.52 -17.39
N THR A 4 9.50 -30.73 -17.14
CA THR A 4 10.60 -31.14 -16.28
C THR A 4 10.09 -31.25 -14.85
N SER A 5 10.40 -32.34 -14.17
CA SER A 5 10.00 -32.60 -12.78
C SER A 5 10.34 -31.42 -11.87
N ILE A 6 9.40 -31.06 -10.99
CA ILE A 6 9.51 -30.01 -9.97
C ILE A 6 10.60 -30.35 -8.95
N PHE A 7 11.00 -31.63 -8.86
CA PHE A 7 12.08 -32.12 -8.00
C PHE A 7 13.42 -32.32 -8.74
N SER A 8 13.54 -31.88 -9.99
CA SER A 8 14.81 -31.96 -10.73
C SER A 8 15.74 -30.79 -10.38
N SER A 9 17.04 -31.06 -10.24
CA SER A 9 18.04 -30.01 -9.99
C SER A 9 18.08 -28.94 -11.09
N GLU A 10 17.63 -29.29 -12.30
CA GLU A 10 17.43 -28.41 -13.45
C GLU A 10 16.35 -27.34 -13.19
N TYR A 11 15.25 -27.68 -12.53
CA TYR A 11 14.14 -26.77 -12.21
C TYR A 11 14.56 -25.70 -11.18
N GLU A 12 15.25 -26.13 -10.12
CA GLU A 12 15.90 -25.28 -9.12
C GLU A 12 16.89 -24.29 -9.79
N LYS A 13 17.75 -24.79 -10.68
CA LYS A 13 18.73 -23.97 -11.42
C LYS A 13 18.05 -22.93 -12.30
N LYS A 14 16.93 -23.27 -12.97
CA LYS A 14 16.17 -22.34 -13.82
C LYS A 14 15.49 -21.23 -13.01
N LYS A 15 14.93 -21.57 -11.84
CA LYS A 15 14.33 -20.60 -10.90
C LYS A 15 15.37 -19.63 -10.31
N ARG A 16 16.57 -20.14 -9.94
CA ARG A 16 17.69 -19.31 -9.45
C ARG A 16 18.21 -18.36 -10.54
N ARG A 17 18.32 -18.81 -11.81
CA ARG A 17 18.71 -17.94 -12.93
C ARG A 17 17.68 -16.83 -13.20
N LYS A 18 16.38 -17.12 -13.12
CA LYS A 18 15.31 -16.11 -13.27
C LYS A 18 15.34 -15.08 -12.14
N ARG A 19 15.51 -15.51 -10.88
CA ARG A 19 15.66 -14.60 -9.73
C ARG A 19 16.90 -13.72 -9.84
N ARG A 20 18.05 -14.26 -10.26
CA ARG A 20 19.28 -13.48 -10.49
C ARG A 20 19.12 -12.45 -11.61
N ARG A 21 18.45 -12.79 -12.72
CA ARG A 21 18.16 -11.84 -13.81
C ARG A 21 17.25 -10.69 -13.34
N ILE A 22 16.18 -11.02 -12.60
CA ILE A 22 15.28 -10.00 -12.05
C ILE A 22 16.03 -9.10 -11.06
N ALA A 23 16.83 -9.68 -10.16
CA ALA A 23 17.64 -8.91 -9.22
C ALA A 23 18.61 -7.96 -9.94
N ILE A 24 19.32 -8.42 -10.97
CA ILE A 24 20.23 -7.57 -11.77
C ILE A 24 19.48 -6.42 -12.43
N VAL A 25 18.33 -6.67 -13.04
CA VAL A 25 17.53 -5.62 -13.70
C VAL A 25 17.03 -4.58 -12.69
N VAL A 26 16.52 -5.03 -11.54
CA VAL A 26 16.05 -4.13 -10.47
C VAL A 26 17.21 -3.28 -9.93
N THR A 27 18.39 -3.88 -9.69
CA THR A 27 19.58 -3.14 -9.26
C THR A 27 20.02 -2.10 -10.30
N LEU A 28 19.96 -2.43 -11.59
CA LEU A 28 20.37 -1.53 -12.68
C LEU A 28 19.40 -0.34 -12.82
N VAL A 29 18.10 -0.57 -12.66
CA VAL A 29 17.07 0.49 -12.63
C VAL A 29 17.27 1.42 -11.43
N LEU A 30 17.58 0.87 -10.25
CA LEU A 30 17.87 1.68 -9.06
C LEU A 30 19.13 2.54 -9.23
N LEU A 31 20.17 2.03 -9.89
CA LEU A 31 21.39 2.81 -10.17
C LEU A 31 21.12 3.95 -11.17
N ILE A 32 20.29 3.73 -12.18
CA ILE A 32 19.89 4.78 -13.14
C ILE A 32 19.05 5.85 -12.43
N ALA A 33 18.11 5.44 -11.57
CA ALA A 33 17.29 6.38 -10.79
C ALA A 33 18.14 7.21 -9.82
N ALA A 34 19.11 6.59 -9.14
CA ALA A 34 20.05 7.29 -8.27
C ALA A 34 20.96 8.25 -9.07
N GLY A 35 21.46 7.82 -10.23
CA GLY A 35 22.27 8.68 -11.12
C GLY A 35 21.49 9.87 -11.67
N GLY A 36 20.22 9.66 -12.05
CA GLY A 36 19.33 10.73 -12.51
C GLY A 36 18.99 11.75 -11.41
N ALA A 37 18.78 11.29 -10.17
CA ALA A 37 18.56 12.17 -9.02
C ALA A 37 19.79 13.03 -8.69
N LEU A 38 21.00 12.49 -8.87
CA LEU A 38 22.26 13.22 -8.68
C LEU A 38 22.57 14.23 -9.81
N TYR A 39 22.12 13.97 -11.04
CA TYR A 39 22.30 14.90 -12.17
C TYR A 39 21.31 16.07 -12.15
N GLY A 40 20.10 15.88 -11.62
CA GLY A 40 19.05 16.92 -11.57
C GLY A 40 19.21 17.94 -10.44
N SER A 41 20.10 17.68 -9.47
CA SER A 41 20.38 18.59 -8.35
C SER A 41 21.83 19.05 -8.42
N GLY A 42 22.05 20.29 -8.88
CA GLY A 42 23.38 20.91 -9.04
C GLY A 42 24.12 21.16 -7.71
N LYS A 43 24.40 20.11 -6.94
CA LYS A 43 25.23 20.10 -5.73
C LYS A 43 26.19 18.92 -5.78
N LEU A 44 27.26 19.06 -6.57
CA LEU A 44 28.44 18.21 -6.41
C LEU A 44 29.32 18.76 -5.29
N ASN A 45 28.92 18.50 -4.05
CA ASN A 45 29.80 18.70 -2.90
C ASN A 45 30.27 17.33 -2.38
N ASN A 46 31.43 16.94 -2.87
CA ASN A 46 32.48 16.17 -2.20
C ASN A 46 32.01 15.11 -1.17
N VAL A 47 31.53 13.96 -1.65
CA VAL A 47 31.31 12.78 -0.80
C VAL A 47 32.60 11.97 -0.74
N SER A 48 33.36 12.16 0.33
CA SER A 48 34.56 11.37 0.63
C SER A 48 34.16 9.99 1.17
N LEU A 49 34.35 8.94 0.36
CA LEU A 49 34.13 7.54 0.70
C LEU A 49 35.29 6.97 1.53
N LYS A 50 35.51 7.55 2.71
CA LYS A 50 36.40 6.97 3.72
C LYS A 50 35.61 6.88 5.01
N ASN A 51 35.23 5.66 5.38
CA ASN A 51 34.87 5.15 6.72
C ASN A 51 33.73 4.09 6.70
N ILE A 52 33.75 3.14 5.74
CA ILE A 52 32.78 2.02 5.70
C ILE A 52 33.41 0.70 6.17
N PHE A 53 34.52 0.72 6.91
CA PHE A 53 35.06 -0.48 7.56
C PHE A 53 35.67 -0.18 8.92
N THR A 54 34.83 -0.18 9.95
CA THR A 54 35.28 -0.43 11.33
C THR A 54 34.34 -1.43 11.98
N PHE A 55 34.77 -2.69 11.94
CA PHE A 55 34.28 -3.78 12.78
C PHE A 55 34.48 -3.38 14.25
N LYS A 56 33.41 -3.42 15.06
CA LYS A 56 33.51 -3.28 16.52
C LYS A 56 33.11 -4.60 17.17
N LYS A 57 34.08 -5.20 17.86
CA LYS A 57 33.97 -6.40 18.68
C LYS A 57 33.51 -5.97 20.09
N ASN A 58 32.64 -6.78 20.70
CA ASN A 58 32.18 -6.62 22.09
C ASN A 58 33.36 -6.67 23.07
N ASP A 59 33.30 -5.87 24.14
CA ASP A 59 33.21 -6.46 25.49
C ASP A 59 32.80 -5.46 26.59
N SER A 60 32.04 -6.06 27.51
CA SER A 60 31.74 -5.81 28.93
C SER A 60 32.35 -4.62 29.70
N ASP A 61 31.43 -3.86 30.30
CA ASP A 61 31.24 -3.67 31.76
C ASP A 61 32.13 -2.72 32.59
N SER A 62 31.46 -2.16 33.61
CA SER A 62 31.99 -1.62 34.87
C SER A 62 32.43 -0.13 34.99
N LYS A 63 31.44 0.68 35.42
CA LYS A 63 31.40 1.45 36.69
C LYS A 63 32.20 2.76 36.92
N THR A 64 31.40 3.76 37.34
CA THR A 64 31.57 4.65 38.51
C THR A 64 32.15 6.06 38.28
N SER A 65 31.20 6.99 38.20
CA SER A 65 31.09 8.32 38.84
C SER A 65 32.34 9.08 39.32
N THR A 66 32.42 10.36 38.94
CA THR A 66 32.58 11.46 39.90
C THR A 66 31.92 12.74 39.35
N ILE A 67 31.27 13.47 40.26
CA ILE A 67 30.36 14.60 40.08
C ILE A 67 31.11 15.91 40.39
N VAL A 68 30.97 16.89 39.46
CA VAL A 68 30.67 18.34 39.66
C VAL A 68 31.71 19.21 40.41
N LYS A 69 32.20 20.35 39.90
CA LYS A 69 31.59 21.71 39.78
C LYS A 69 32.65 22.62 39.11
N LYS A 70 32.37 23.68 38.32
CA LYS A 70 31.76 24.96 38.72
C LYS A 70 31.63 25.91 37.49
N GLU A 71 30.47 26.60 37.41
CA GLU A 71 30.08 27.96 36.89
C GLU A 71 30.95 28.66 35.83
N GLU A 72 30.49 29.50 34.88
CA GLU A 72 29.22 30.14 34.52
C GLU A 72 29.46 30.85 33.17
N ALA A 73 28.48 30.91 32.27
CA ALA A 73 28.26 32.07 31.38
C ALA A 73 26.95 31.89 30.61
N LYS A 74 25.94 32.60 31.08
CA LYS A 74 24.62 32.75 30.46
C LYS A 74 24.76 33.69 29.24
N LYS A 75 24.45 33.20 28.03
CA LYS A 75 24.02 34.03 26.90
C LYS A 75 22.64 33.53 26.48
N GLU A 76 21.66 34.39 26.68
CA GLU A 76 20.32 34.28 26.13
C GLU A 76 20.42 34.35 24.59
N GLU A 77 20.08 33.25 23.93
CA GLU A 77 19.61 33.27 22.55
C GLU A 77 18.12 32.98 22.56
N ALA A 78 17.38 33.91 21.98
CA ALA A 78 15.94 33.88 21.87
C ALA A 78 15.49 32.57 21.20
N LYS A 79 14.65 31.80 21.91
CA LYS A 79 13.79 30.81 21.27
C LYS A 79 12.84 31.57 20.35
N GLU A 80 13.16 31.62 19.06
CA GLU A 80 12.11 31.65 18.04
C GLU A 80 11.28 30.39 18.22
N THR A 81 10.19 30.52 18.95
CA THR A 81 9.09 29.55 18.97
C THR A 81 8.50 29.57 17.56
N LYS A 82 9.07 28.78 16.66
CA LYS A 82 8.39 28.38 15.43
C LYS A 82 7.12 27.67 15.91
N ALA A 83 5.97 28.31 15.74
CA ALA A 83 4.69 27.68 15.99
C ALA A 83 4.66 26.39 15.17
N GLU A 84 4.82 25.27 15.87
CA GLU A 84 4.62 23.94 15.33
C GLU A 84 3.12 23.89 14.99
N ASN A 85 2.78 23.98 13.71
CA ASN A 85 1.44 23.62 13.26
C ASN A 85 1.25 22.17 13.69
N GLU A 86 0.54 21.95 14.80
CA GLU A 86 0.20 20.62 15.29
C GLU A 86 -0.44 19.85 14.13
N THR A 87 0.29 18.86 13.62
CA THR A 87 -0.21 17.99 12.57
C THR A 87 -1.37 17.20 13.16
N LYS A 88 -2.60 17.48 12.73
CA LYS A 88 -3.81 16.80 13.23
C LYS A 88 -3.95 15.45 12.53
N TYR A 89 -4.19 14.39 13.30
CA TYR A 89 -4.34 13.04 12.76
C TYR A 89 -5.31 12.18 13.58
N ILE A 90 -5.78 11.11 12.96
CA ILE A 90 -6.51 10.01 13.61
C ILE A 90 -5.59 8.79 13.65
N ASP A 91 -5.43 8.19 14.84
CA ASP A 91 -4.72 6.93 14.99
C ASP A 91 -5.58 5.77 14.49
N VAL A 92 -5.02 4.95 13.61
CA VAL A 92 -5.69 3.77 13.04
C VAL A 92 -4.82 2.54 13.27
N THR A 93 -5.45 1.44 13.68
CA THR A 93 -4.78 0.12 13.79
C THR A 93 -5.33 -0.81 12.72
N LEU A 94 -4.47 -1.22 11.79
CA LEU A 94 -4.79 -2.18 10.75
C LEU A 94 -4.96 -3.58 11.35
N SER A 95 -5.62 -4.47 10.63
CA SER A 95 -5.89 -5.84 11.11
C SER A 95 -4.62 -6.70 11.18
N SER A 96 -3.56 -6.30 10.47
CA SER A 96 -2.18 -6.76 10.67
C SER A 96 -1.56 -6.37 12.01
N GLY A 97 -2.17 -5.45 12.76
CA GLY A 97 -1.63 -4.82 13.97
C GLY A 97 -0.79 -3.57 13.69
N THR A 98 -0.56 -3.22 12.42
CA THR A 98 0.18 -2.01 12.03
C THR A 98 -0.56 -0.76 12.46
N LYS A 99 0.14 0.17 13.12
CA LYS A 99 -0.41 1.47 13.51
C LYS A 99 -0.07 2.51 12.46
N VAL A 100 -1.08 3.22 11.97
CA VAL A 100 -0.96 4.26 10.94
C VAL A 100 -1.66 5.53 11.40
N LYS A 101 -1.30 6.66 10.80
CA LYS A 101 -1.88 7.97 11.11
C LYS A 101 -2.60 8.52 9.89
N ALA A 102 -3.90 8.73 9.97
CA ALA A 102 -4.66 9.43 8.94
C ALA A 102 -4.63 10.94 9.22
N VAL A 103 -3.79 11.66 8.47
CA VAL A 103 -3.53 13.09 8.65
C VAL A 103 -4.63 13.91 7.99
N TYR A 104 -5.13 14.93 8.67
CA TYR A 104 -6.14 15.85 8.15
C TYR A 104 -5.76 17.30 8.41
N ALA A 105 -6.19 18.17 7.49
CA ALA A 105 -6.09 19.61 7.62
C ALA A 105 -7.48 20.21 7.84
N GLU A 106 -7.52 21.42 8.38
CA GLU A 106 -8.74 22.18 8.59
C GLU A 106 -8.57 23.58 7.99
N GLU A 107 -9.33 23.86 6.95
CA GLU A 107 -9.31 25.15 6.25
C GLU A 107 -10.74 25.70 6.25
N ASN A 108 -10.91 26.94 6.72
CA ASN A 108 -12.21 27.60 6.81
C ASN A 108 -13.28 26.76 7.54
N GLY A 109 -12.89 26.06 8.61
CA GLY A 109 -13.77 25.17 9.39
C GLY A 109 -14.15 23.85 8.69
N THR A 110 -13.62 23.59 7.50
CA THR A 110 -13.82 22.32 6.79
C THR A 110 -12.60 21.42 6.97
N LYS A 111 -12.80 20.29 7.63
CA LYS A 111 -11.77 19.26 7.79
C LYS A 111 -11.68 18.38 6.54
N LYS A 112 -10.46 18.02 6.14
CA LYS A 112 -10.19 17.09 5.02
C LYS A 112 -8.96 16.25 5.29
N PHE A 113 -9.03 14.95 4.98
CA PHE A 113 -7.86 14.10 4.93
C PHE A 113 -6.87 14.59 3.87
N THR A 114 -5.58 14.41 4.16
CA THR A 114 -4.48 14.85 3.28
C THR A 114 -3.54 13.71 2.93
N LEU A 115 -3.21 12.84 3.89
CA LEU A 115 -2.30 11.71 3.72
C LEU A 115 -2.55 10.63 4.78
N VAL A 116 -2.10 9.41 4.53
CA VAL A 116 -1.91 8.39 5.57
C VAL A 116 -0.43 8.09 5.74
N GLU A 117 0.09 8.22 6.96
CA GLU A 117 1.48 7.94 7.33
C GLU A 117 1.61 6.58 8.03
N GLY A 118 2.78 5.96 7.92
CA GLY A 118 3.09 4.71 8.63
C GLY A 118 2.61 3.43 7.93
N LEU A 119 2.13 3.52 6.68
CA LEU A 119 1.79 2.33 5.88
C LEU A 119 3.04 1.50 5.56
N SER A 120 2.92 0.17 5.70
CA SER A 120 3.96 -0.80 5.40
C SER A 120 3.41 -1.97 4.57
N ASP A 121 4.30 -2.85 4.13
CA ASP A 121 3.96 -4.17 3.55
C ASP A 121 3.09 -4.13 2.30
N GLY A 122 3.18 -3.03 1.54
CA GLY A 122 2.38 -2.83 0.33
C GLY A 122 0.94 -2.40 0.61
N SER A 123 0.60 -2.09 1.86
CA SER A 123 -0.66 -1.43 2.21
C SER A 123 -0.75 -0.06 1.55
N THR A 124 -1.95 0.32 1.13
CA THR A 124 -2.18 1.55 0.37
C THR A 124 -3.37 2.30 0.95
N PHE A 125 -3.54 3.56 0.54
CA PHE A 125 -4.71 4.33 0.90
C PHE A 125 -5.24 5.12 -0.31
N ASP A 126 -6.45 5.61 -0.18
CA ASP A 126 -7.08 6.52 -1.13
C ASP A 126 -8.01 7.47 -0.37
N ILE A 127 -8.11 8.73 -0.81
CA ILE A 127 -8.96 9.75 -0.20
C ILE A 127 -10.06 10.10 -1.19
N ASN A 128 -11.31 10.16 -0.74
CA ASN A 128 -12.43 10.47 -1.62
C ASN A 128 -12.38 11.93 -2.12
N LYS A 129 -13.21 12.26 -3.11
CA LYS A 129 -13.14 13.55 -3.79
C LYS A 129 -13.45 14.72 -2.86
N SER A 130 -14.36 14.54 -1.89
CA SER A 130 -14.63 15.57 -0.88
C SER A 130 -13.54 15.70 0.20
N GLY A 131 -12.64 14.72 0.33
CA GLY A 131 -11.64 14.65 1.40
C GLY A 131 -12.23 14.25 2.76
N SER A 132 -13.49 13.84 2.80
CA SER A 132 -14.23 13.50 4.03
C SER A 132 -13.98 12.08 4.52
N GLN A 133 -13.48 11.20 3.63
CA GLN A 133 -13.24 9.80 3.91
C GLN A 133 -11.89 9.35 3.36
N VAL A 134 -11.28 8.38 4.05
CA VAL A 134 -10.08 7.69 3.61
C VAL A 134 -10.32 6.18 3.62
N ILE A 135 -9.93 5.51 2.54
CA ILE A 135 -9.82 4.05 2.47
C ILE A 135 -8.40 3.68 2.84
N ILE A 136 -8.24 2.68 3.68
CA ILE A 136 -6.95 2.02 3.93
C ILE A 136 -7.08 0.54 3.58
N ASN A 137 -6.16 0.09 2.71
CA ASN A 137 -6.03 -1.27 2.24
C ASN A 137 -4.89 -1.95 3.00
N ASP A 138 -5.20 -2.89 3.88
CA ASP A 138 -4.20 -3.74 4.52
C ASP A 138 -3.84 -4.89 3.58
N ALA A 139 -2.64 -4.84 2.99
CA ALA A 139 -2.22 -5.81 1.99
C ALA A 139 -2.06 -7.23 2.56
N SER A 140 -1.72 -7.35 3.85
CA SER A 140 -1.44 -8.65 4.48
C SER A 140 -2.73 -9.40 4.82
N SER A 141 -3.72 -8.70 5.37
CA SER A 141 -5.03 -9.25 5.70
C SER A 141 -6.00 -9.18 4.53
N GLN A 142 -5.72 -8.38 3.49
CA GLN A 142 -6.66 -8.01 2.44
C GLN A 142 -7.97 -7.45 2.99
N GLU A 143 -7.85 -6.63 4.03
CA GLU A 143 -8.97 -5.84 4.54
C GLU A 143 -8.99 -4.45 3.93
N ILE A 144 -10.19 -4.00 3.62
CA ILE A 144 -10.49 -2.69 3.06
C ILE A 144 -11.38 -1.98 4.08
N LYS A 145 -10.85 -0.93 4.69
CA LYS A 145 -11.55 -0.17 5.74
C LYS A 145 -11.65 1.29 5.36
N ILE A 146 -12.80 1.89 5.65
CA ILE A 146 -13.07 3.31 5.47
C ILE A 146 -13.08 3.97 6.84
N TYR A 147 -12.46 5.15 6.91
CA TYR A 147 -12.48 6.02 8.07
C TYR A 147 -13.03 7.39 7.67
N ASN A 148 -13.86 7.98 8.53
CA ASN A 148 -14.27 9.38 8.40
C ASN A 148 -13.51 10.29 9.38
N LEU A 149 -13.74 11.59 9.27
CA LEU A 149 -13.08 12.62 10.09
C LEU A 149 -13.47 12.60 11.58
N ASN A 150 -14.47 11.80 11.96
CA ASN A 150 -14.82 11.55 13.37
C ASN A 150 -14.08 10.32 13.94
N GLY A 151 -13.30 9.63 13.11
CA GLY A 151 -12.62 8.38 13.49
C GLY A 151 -13.51 7.14 13.43
N GLU A 152 -14.72 7.24 12.85
CA GLU A 152 -15.59 6.08 12.69
C GLU A 152 -15.02 5.14 11.62
N GLU A 153 -14.91 3.85 11.95
CA GLU A 153 -14.43 2.80 11.07
C GLU A 153 -15.60 2.05 10.42
N LYS A 154 -15.50 1.79 9.12
CA LYS A 154 -16.37 0.86 8.39
C LYS A 154 -15.53 -0.14 7.61
N ASN A 155 -15.57 -1.42 7.99
CA ASN A 155 -14.95 -2.48 7.20
C ASN A 155 -15.86 -2.84 6.03
N ILE A 156 -15.36 -2.66 4.81
CA ILE A 156 -16.07 -2.92 3.56
C ILE A 156 -15.54 -4.15 2.82
N THR A 157 -14.74 -4.97 3.51
CA THR A 157 -14.27 -6.23 2.96
C THR A 157 -15.43 -7.19 2.82
N LYS A 158 -15.61 -7.77 1.63
CA LYS A 158 -16.64 -8.80 1.41
C LYS A 158 -16.34 -10.04 2.26
N ALA A 159 -17.01 -10.23 3.40
CA ALA A 159 -16.70 -11.35 4.31
C ALA A 159 -16.94 -12.73 3.68
N ASN A 160 -18.02 -12.87 2.91
CA ASN A 160 -18.41 -14.10 2.24
C ASN A 160 -18.80 -13.84 0.77
N TYR A 161 -18.45 -14.79 -0.10
CA TYR A 161 -18.99 -14.87 -1.45
C TYR A 161 -20.06 -15.96 -1.52
N VAL A 162 -21.28 -15.57 -1.90
CA VAL A 162 -22.41 -16.50 -2.08
C VAL A 162 -22.66 -16.68 -3.57
N THR A 163 -22.57 -17.93 -4.03
CA THR A 163 -22.85 -18.30 -5.43
C THR A 163 -24.34 -18.22 -5.74
N LYS A 164 -24.68 -18.27 -7.03
CA LYS A 164 -26.08 -18.35 -7.50
C LYS A 164 -26.85 -19.57 -6.94
N SER A 165 -26.15 -20.66 -6.62
CA SER A 165 -26.76 -21.85 -6.00
C SER A 165 -26.89 -21.75 -4.47
N GLY A 166 -26.50 -20.62 -3.86
CA GLY A 166 -26.58 -20.40 -2.42
C GLY A 166 -25.38 -20.91 -1.62
N GLN A 167 -24.40 -21.56 -2.26
CA GLN A 167 -23.18 -21.97 -1.58
C GLN A 167 -22.34 -20.75 -1.18
N SER A 168 -21.97 -20.68 0.10
CA SER A 168 -21.18 -19.60 0.69
C SER A 168 -19.71 -20.01 0.87
N PHE A 169 -18.80 -19.09 0.54
CA PHE A 169 -17.37 -19.24 0.72
C PHE A 169 -16.85 -18.07 1.56
N SER A 170 -16.21 -18.36 2.70
CA SER A 170 -15.62 -17.31 3.53
C SER A 170 -14.24 -16.90 3.05
N LYS A 171 -13.92 -15.62 3.20
CA LYS A 171 -12.61 -15.04 2.91
C LYS A 171 -11.47 -15.85 3.54
N ASP A 172 -11.55 -16.06 4.85
CA ASP A 172 -10.47 -16.68 5.62
C ASP A 172 -10.18 -18.10 5.17
N THR A 173 -11.23 -18.87 4.86
CA THR A 173 -11.09 -20.24 4.35
C THR A 173 -10.38 -20.25 3.00
N ILE A 174 -10.84 -19.40 2.07
CA ILE A 174 -10.27 -19.31 0.72
C ILE A 174 -8.82 -18.82 0.76
N MET A 175 -8.53 -17.77 1.52
CA MET A 175 -7.18 -17.23 1.65
C MET A 175 -6.21 -18.23 2.31
N LYS A 176 -6.68 -19.02 3.29
CA LYS A 176 -5.89 -20.10 3.89
C LYS A 176 -5.64 -21.26 2.92
N GLN A 177 -6.65 -21.64 2.12
CA GLN A 177 -6.57 -22.74 1.17
C GLN A 177 -5.70 -22.39 -0.06
N TYR A 178 -5.72 -21.13 -0.48
CA TYR A 178 -5.03 -20.64 -1.68
C TYR A 178 -4.10 -19.47 -1.32
N PRO A 179 -2.88 -19.73 -0.82
CA PRO A 179 -1.90 -18.68 -0.53
C PRO A 179 -1.62 -17.81 -1.76
N GLY A 180 -1.74 -16.50 -1.61
CA GLY A 180 -1.58 -15.52 -2.70
C GLY A 180 -2.86 -15.25 -3.50
N TYR A 181 -4.00 -15.84 -3.13
CA TYR A 181 -5.30 -15.49 -3.69
C TYR A 181 -5.65 -14.02 -3.42
N ILE A 182 -6.20 -13.34 -4.42
CA ILE A 182 -6.64 -11.94 -4.30
C ILE A 182 -8.13 -11.93 -3.99
N TRP A 183 -8.47 -11.76 -2.72
CA TRP A 183 -9.84 -11.59 -2.25
C TRP A 183 -10.34 -10.16 -2.45
N GLY A 184 -9.53 -9.18 -2.09
CA GLY A 184 -9.82 -7.75 -2.25
C GLY A 184 -8.58 -6.91 -2.02
N LEU A 185 -8.08 -6.26 -3.06
CA LEU A 185 -6.88 -5.43 -2.98
C LEU A 185 -7.04 -4.11 -3.74
N ASN A 186 -6.18 -3.15 -3.39
CA ASN A 186 -6.01 -1.86 -4.07
C ASN A 186 -7.30 -1.08 -4.25
N ALA A 187 -8.14 -1.06 -3.23
CA ALA A 187 -9.38 -0.32 -3.29
C ALA A 187 -9.13 1.20 -3.40
N LYS A 188 -9.93 1.86 -4.24
CA LYS A 188 -9.92 3.30 -4.48
C LYS A 188 -11.34 3.84 -4.59
N PHE A 189 -11.54 5.10 -4.27
CA PHE A 189 -12.80 5.78 -4.51
C PHE A 189 -13.00 6.02 -6.02
N LEU A 190 -14.18 5.67 -6.52
CA LEU A 190 -14.67 6.15 -7.83
C LEU A 190 -15.33 7.52 -7.68
N ASP A 191 -16.05 7.68 -6.57
CA ASP A 191 -16.70 8.90 -6.12
C ASP A 191 -16.91 8.78 -4.60
N ASP A 192 -17.72 9.65 -3.99
CA ASP A 192 -17.94 9.66 -2.54
C ASP A 192 -18.85 8.51 -2.04
N THR A 193 -19.44 7.74 -2.95
CA THR A 193 -20.41 6.66 -2.67
C THR A 193 -20.02 5.31 -3.26
N HIS A 194 -19.02 5.25 -4.14
CA HIS A 194 -18.58 4.01 -4.79
C HIS A 194 -17.09 3.78 -4.62
N VAL A 195 -16.74 2.52 -4.38
CA VAL A 195 -15.37 2.04 -4.26
C VAL A 195 -15.11 0.98 -5.31
N VAL A 196 -13.99 1.09 -5.99
CA VAL A 196 -13.49 0.06 -6.89
C VAL A 196 -12.37 -0.72 -6.22
N TYR A 197 -12.25 -2.02 -6.46
CA TYR A 197 -11.13 -2.85 -6.01
C TYR A 197 -10.92 -4.04 -6.97
N ILE A 198 -9.83 -4.78 -6.78
CA ILE A 198 -9.56 -6.00 -7.58
C ILE A 198 -9.76 -7.28 -6.77
N SER A 199 -10.30 -8.31 -7.42
CA SER A 199 -10.53 -9.63 -6.82
C SER A 199 -10.47 -10.75 -7.86
N GLN A 200 -10.06 -11.95 -7.46
CA GLN A 200 -10.16 -13.17 -8.27
C GLN A 200 -11.54 -13.83 -8.16
N LEU A 201 -12.44 -13.29 -7.31
CA LEU A 201 -13.83 -13.72 -7.26
C LEU A 201 -14.48 -13.58 -8.65
N PRO A 202 -15.37 -14.52 -9.03
CA PRO A 202 -15.91 -15.59 -8.19
C PRO A 202 -15.16 -16.93 -8.29
N TRP A 203 -13.97 -16.95 -8.90
CA TRP A 203 -13.26 -18.19 -9.21
C TRP A 203 -12.23 -18.51 -8.13
N PHE A 204 -12.14 -19.77 -7.74
CA PHE A 204 -11.20 -20.24 -6.71
C PHE A 204 -10.27 -21.29 -7.30
N GLY A 205 -8.98 -21.28 -6.93
CA GLY A 205 -8.01 -22.24 -7.46
C GLY A 205 -6.55 -21.82 -7.26
N LYS A 206 -5.63 -22.74 -7.61
CA LYS A 206 -4.17 -22.54 -7.43
C LYS A 206 -3.44 -21.94 -8.63
N ALA A 207 -4.06 -21.88 -9.82
CA ALA A 207 -3.38 -21.39 -11.01
C ALA A 207 -4.35 -20.77 -12.02
N ASP A 208 -3.84 -19.75 -12.71
CA ASP A 208 -4.40 -19.14 -13.91
C ASP A 208 -5.79 -18.48 -13.75
N LEU A 209 -6.08 -17.98 -12.55
CA LEU A 209 -7.28 -17.18 -12.32
C LEU A 209 -7.14 -15.79 -12.96
N ASP A 210 -8.23 -15.34 -13.58
CA ASP A 210 -8.36 -13.94 -13.94
C ASP A 210 -8.60 -13.10 -12.68
N THR A 211 -8.05 -11.90 -12.66
CA THR A 211 -8.41 -10.85 -11.71
C THR A 211 -9.47 -9.95 -12.35
N TYR A 212 -10.50 -9.63 -11.60
CA TYR A 212 -11.64 -8.83 -12.01
C TYR A 212 -11.64 -7.51 -11.25
N VAL A 213 -12.14 -6.47 -11.89
CA VAL A 213 -12.55 -5.24 -11.23
C VAL A 213 -13.91 -5.46 -10.57
N TRP A 214 -14.04 -5.00 -9.33
CA TRP A 214 -15.26 -5.01 -8.54
C TRP A 214 -15.59 -3.60 -8.09
N ILE A 215 -16.88 -3.29 -8.03
CA ILE A 215 -17.41 -2.04 -7.50
C ILE A 215 -18.28 -2.36 -6.28
N MET A 216 -18.15 -1.55 -5.24
CA MET A 216 -19.03 -1.57 -4.09
C MET A 216 -19.70 -0.21 -3.94
N ASP A 217 -21.01 -0.22 -3.83
CA ASP A 217 -21.81 0.93 -3.40
C ASP A 217 -21.81 0.99 -1.87
N LEU A 218 -21.37 2.12 -1.32
CA LEU A 218 -21.22 2.35 0.11
C LEU A 218 -22.56 2.59 0.82
N ASN A 219 -23.58 3.06 0.09
CA ASN A 219 -24.92 3.33 0.59
C ASN A 219 -25.72 2.03 0.69
N SER A 220 -25.76 1.26 -0.39
CA SER A 220 -26.54 0.01 -0.44
C SER A 220 -25.78 -1.20 0.09
N GLY A 221 -24.44 -1.15 0.14
CA GLY A 221 -23.59 -2.28 0.49
C GLY A 221 -23.53 -3.37 -0.59
N VAL A 222 -24.06 -3.07 -1.79
CA VAL A 222 -24.08 -4.00 -2.92
C VAL A 222 -22.70 -4.06 -3.57
N TYR A 223 -22.28 -5.27 -3.93
CA TYR A 223 -21.05 -5.53 -4.66
C TYR A 223 -21.38 -6.00 -6.08
N GLN A 224 -20.72 -5.42 -7.07
CA GLN A 224 -20.88 -5.73 -8.48
C GLN A 224 -19.53 -6.11 -9.10
N THR A 225 -19.50 -7.23 -9.83
CA THR A 225 -18.37 -7.58 -10.69
C THR A 225 -18.48 -6.83 -12.01
N VAL A 226 -17.40 -6.18 -12.44
CA VAL A 226 -17.30 -5.59 -13.78
C VAL A 226 -16.75 -6.64 -14.74
N TRP A 227 -17.62 -7.49 -15.27
CA TRP A 227 -17.25 -8.67 -16.05
C TRP A 227 -16.36 -8.39 -17.26
N ALA A 228 -16.53 -7.22 -17.89
CA ALA A 228 -15.74 -6.79 -19.04
C ALA A 228 -14.33 -6.29 -18.65
N ALA A 229 -14.07 -6.01 -17.36
CA ALA A 229 -12.80 -5.53 -16.85
C ALA A 229 -12.08 -6.64 -16.07
N LYS A 230 -11.45 -7.55 -16.82
CA LYS A 230 -10.70 -8.68 -16.26
C LYS A 230 -9.44 -9.01 -17.07
N GLY A 231 -8.44 -9.55 -16.41
CA GLY A 231 -7.18 -9.95 -17.04
C GLY A 231 -6.27 -10.75 -16.10
N LYS A 232 -5.08 -11.11 -16.57
CA LYS A 232 -4.06 -11.77 -15.72
C LYS A 232 -3.30 -10.78 -14.85
N ALA A 233 -3.10 -9.57 -15.36
CA ALA A 233 -2.56 -8.43 -14.65
C ALA A 233 -3.57 -7.29 -14.71
N VAL A 234 -4.13 -6.92 -13.57
CA VAL A 234 -5.09 -5.81 -13.44
C VAL A 234 -4.56 -4.83 -12.41
N LYS A 235 -4.49 -3.55 -12.79
CA LYS A 235 -4.03 -2.46 -11.93
C LYS A 235 -4.97 -1.27 -12.03
N ILE A 236 -5.50 -0.83 -10.89
CA ILE A 236 -6.28 0.40 -10.78
C ILE A 236 -5.27 1.57 -10.74
N GLU A 237 -5.48 2.57 -11.59
CA GLU A 237 -4.60 3.74 -11.71
C GLU A 237 -5.29 5.00 -11.17
N THR A 238 -5.54 5.98 -12.04
CA THR A 238 -5.99 7.33 -11.69
C THR A 238 -7.47 7.52 -11.97
N LEU A 239 -8.15 8.22 -11.05
CA LEU A 239 -9.49 8.74 -11.27
C LEU A 239 -9.43 9.95 -12.20
N ASN A 240 -10.39 10.03 -13.13
CA ASN A 240 -10.60 11.18 -14.01
C ASN A 240 -12.11 11.50 -14.11
N ASP A 241 -12.47 12.54 -14.86
CA ASP A 241 -13.86 13.00 -14.96
C ASP A 241 -14.84 11.98 -15.57
N LYS A 242 -14.33 10.96 -16.28
CA LYS A 242 -15.13 9.90 -16.91
C LYS A 242 -15.17 8.61 -16.09
N GLY A 243 -14.42 8.51 -15.00
CA GLY A 243 -14.29 7.30 -14.19
C GLY A 243 -12.83 6.98 -13.88
N ILE A 244 -12.56 5.76 -13.41
CA ILE A 244 -11.20 5.34 -13.05
C ILE A 244 -10.53 4.62 -14.20
N THR A 245 -9.26 4.93 -14.41
CA THR A 245 -8.43 4.20 -15.38
C THR A 245 -7.94 2.89 -14.74
N VAL A 246 -8.09 1.79 -15.48
CA VAL A 246 -7.60 0.47 -15.12
C VAL A 246 -6.72 -0.06 -16.25
N ASP A 247 -5.50 -0.46 -15.93
CA ASP A 247 -4.63 -1.21 -16.84
C ASP A 247 -4.95 -2.70 -16.72
N ILE A 248 -5.36 -3.30 -17.84
CA ILE A 248 -5.72 -4.71 -17.98
C ILE A 248 -4.79 -5.32 -19.02
N ASP A 249 -3.86 -6.15 -18.57
CA ASP A 249 -2.88 -6.84 -19.42
C ASP A 249 -2.13 -5.89 -20.38
N GLY A 250 -1.85 -4.65 -19.93
CA GLY A 250 -1.17 -3.61 -20.71
C GLY A 250 -2.11 -2.69 -21.48
N SER A 251 -3.43 -2.94 -21.46
CA SER A 251 -4.45 -2.13 -22.13
C SER A 251 -5.20 -1.26 -21.14
N LYS A 252 -5.13 0.07 -21.32
CA LYS A 252 -5.86 1.02 -20.46
C LYS A 252 -7.33 1.08 -20.83
N LYS A 253 -8.19 0.95 -19.82
CA LYS A 253 -9.65 1.04 -19.89
C LYS A 253 -10.17 2.01 -18.86
N THR A 254 -11.30 2.66 -19.14
CA THR A 254 -12.01 3.49 -18.16
C THR A 254 -13.20 2.72 -17.61
N VAL A 255 -13.34 2.68 -16.29
CA VAL A 255 -14.47 2.05 -15.58
C VAL A 255 -15.28 3.13 -14.84
N THR A 256 -16.60 3.14 -15.05
CA THR A 256 -17.52 4.07 -14.36
C THR A 256 -18.10 3.45 -13.08
N SER A 257 -18.74 4.25 -12.23
CA SER A 257 -19.47 3.79 -11.03
C SER A 257 -20.57 2.78 -11.34
N ASP A 258 -21.24 2.92 -12.49
CA ASP A 258 -22.26 1.94 -12.94
C ASP A 258 -21.66 0.63 -13.50
N GLY A 259 -20.32 0.53 -13.59
CA GLY A 259 -19.63 -0.65 -14.12
C GLY A 259 -19.54 -0.72 -15.64
N ASN A 260 -19.72 0.39 -16.35
CA ASN A 260 -19.46 0.46 -17.79
C ASN A 260 -17.95 0.54 -18.06
N VAL A 261 -17.50 0.00 -19.20
CA VAL A 261 -16.08 -0.06 -19.58
C VAL A 261 -15.87 0.51 -20.98
N PHE A 262 -14.89 1.40 -21.13
CA PHE A 262 -14.50 2.05 -22.39
C PHE A 262 -13.01 1.82 -22.69
#